data_AF-A0A8T2AWX8-F1
#
_entry.id   AF-A0A8T2AWX8-F1
#
_cell.length_a   1.000
_cell.length_b   1.000
_cell.length_c   1.000
_cell.angle_alpha   90.00
_cell.angle_beta   90.00
_cell.angle_gamma   90.00
#
_symmetry.space_group_name_H-M   'P 1'
#
loop_
_entity.id
_entity.type
_entity.pdbx_description
1 polymer ?
#
loop_
_entity_poly.entity_id
_entity_poly.type
_entity_poly.pdbx_seq_one_letter_code
_entity_poly.pdbx_strand_id
1 'polypeptide(L)'
;MQLQTQSFALNLLPSPNFAKPIERREFISLKRDPSRPISLRCSVSTALDTPLTATHKPFPAEVSRSIMELSSVGTLSTLTHDGWPLGVGVRFAVDKDGTPVLCLNRTFSPDKRSALHVQLEQCGLRTPQCTIQGSIGRPGDDTVLKRLSATWREKFGEEVEEDSLYVVAVDRVLQMEDFMEDGIWVASSDYKNASPDPLRDVAEDIVNNINTNNMEDIFRFCNVYVDLDFVVSETKMIWMDRLGFDLRVWSPRGIYDVRIPFPMEVTDEKGAKSSFNGMSQLAWEIEKSYCPADFNKVKLLKQVVGSSHKGGQ
;
A
#
# COMPACT_ATOMS: atom_id res chain seq x y z
N MET A 1 -53.55 -14.05 43.37
CA MET A 1 -52.72 -13.96 44.58
C MET A 1 -51.26 -13.97 44.10
N GLN A 2 -50.57 -12.85 44.33
CA GLN A 2 -49.13 -12.57 44.17
C GLN A 2 -48.38 -12.88 42.85
N LEU A 3 -48.11 -11.80 42.12
CA LEU A 3 -46.95 -11.62 41.24
C LEU A 3 -45.67 -11.62 42.09
N GLN A 4 -44.66 -12.39 41.69
CA GLN A 4 -43.29 -12.28 42.17
C GLN A 4 -42.40 -11.75 41.06
N THR A 5 -42.05 -10.47 41.19
CA THR A 5 -40.98 -9.78 40.50
C THR A 5 -39.65 -10.13 41.16
N GLN A 6 -38.74 -10.78 40.43
CA GLN A 6 -37.34 -10.92 40.85
C GLN A 6 -36.53 -9.76 40.28
N SER A 7 -36.06 -8.90 41.18
CA SER A 7 -35.04 -7.88 40.92
C SER A 7 -33.66 -8.52 41.12
N PHE A 8 -32.83 -8.50 40.09
CA PHE A 8 -31.41 -8.82 40.21
C PHE A 8 -30.62 -7.52 40.38
N ALA A 9 -30.01 -7.37 41.55
CA ALA A 9 -29.13 -6.26 41.89
C ALA A 9 -27.81 -6.37 41.12
N LEU A 10 -27.40 -5.27 40.48
CA LEU A 10 -26.06 -5.09 39.90
C LEU A 10 -25.04 -4.91 41.02
N ASN A 11 -24.12 -5.87 41.16
CA ASN A 11 -22.94 -5.72 42.01
C ASN A 11 -21.97 -4.70 41.39
N LEU A 12 -21.84 -3.54 42.03
CA LEU A 12 -20.84 -2.52 41.74
C LEU A 12 -19.45 -3.03 42.20
N LEU A 13 -18.52 -3.19 41.25
CA LEU A 13 -17.09 -3.35 41.54
C LEU A 13 -16.50 -2.01 42.02
N PRO A 14 -15.62 -2.00 43.03
CA PRO A 14 -15.03 -0.77 43.54
C PRO A 14 -13.96 -0.21 42.60
N SER A 15 -13.99 1.11 42.39
CA SER A 15 -13.01 1.86 41.60
C SER A 15 -11.63 1.88 42.28
N PRO A 16 -10.51 1.81 41.55
CA PRO A 16 -9.19 1.90 42.15
C PRO A 16 -8.86 3.36 42.53
N ASN A 17 -8.57 3.57 43.82
CA ASN A 17 -8.03 4.81 44.35
C ASN A 17 -6.57 5.00 43.88
N PHE A 18 -6.32 6.02 43.06
CA PHE A 18 -4.96 6.48 42.78
C PHE A 18 -4.50 7.46 43.86
N ALA A 19 -3.67 6.99 44.79
CA ALA A 19 -2.91 7.84 45.69
C ALA A 19 -1.65 8.36 44.96
N LYS A 20 -1.42 9.68 45.01
CA LYS A 20 -0.19 10.34 44.55
C LYS A 20 0.98 10.00 45.49
N PRO A 21 2.22 10.00 44.95
CA PRO A 21 3.22 10.88 45.53
C PRO A 21 3.95 11.76 44.51
N ILE A 22 4.49 12.81 45.09
CA ILE A 22 5.15 13.98 44.54
C ILE A 22 6.58 13.65 44.10
N GLU A 23 6.96 14.03 42.87
CA GLU A 23 8.26 14.64 42.61
C GLU A 23 8.14 15.54 41.36
N ARG A 24 8.19 16.85 41.61
CA ARG A 24 8.08 17.91 40.60
C ARG A 24 9.48 18.12 40.02
N ARG A 25 9.83 17.45 38.93
CA ARG A 25 10.96 17.89 38.10
C ARG A 25 10.51 19.10 37.30
N GLU A 26 10.96 20.27 37.72
CA GLU A 26 10.79 21.52 36.99
C GLU A 26 11.49 21.38 35.63
N PHE A 27 10.71 21.31 34.56
CA PHE A 27 11.22 21.57 33.22
C PHE A 27 11.45 23.07 33.11
N ILE A 28 12.73 23.45 33.06
CA ILE A 28 13.15 24.83 32.79
C ILE A 28 12.61 25.19 31.40
N SER A 29 11.62 26.10 31.37
CA SER A 29 11.16 26.73 30.14
C SER A 29 12.28 27.63 29.63
N LEU A 30 12.93 27.24 28.52
CA LEU A 30 13.80 28.12 27.76
C LEU A 30 12.96 29.23 27.14
N LYS A 31 13.13 30.45 27.66
CA LYS A 31 12.56 31.68 27.08
C LYS A 31 12.94 31.77 25.60
N ARG A 32 11.94 31.89 24.73
CA ARG A 32 12.10 32.21 23.30
C ARG A 32 12.52 33.68 23.17
N ASP A 33 13.71 33.92 22.66
CA ASP A 33 14.09 35.23 22.10
C ASP A 33 13.40 35.42 20.74
N PRO A 34 12.73 36.57 20.49
CA PRO A 34 12.14 36.88 19.20
C PRO A 34 13.14 37.68 18.37
N SER A 35 13.83 37.05 17.41
CA SER A 35 14.27 37.65 16.13
C SER A 35 15.45 36.89 15.52
N ARG A 36 15.20 36.06 14.50
CA ARG A 36 16.05 35.93 13.28
C ARG A 36 15.19 35.38 12.14
N PRO A 37 15.20 35.95 10.93
CA PRO A 37 14.50 35.38 9.79
C PRO A 37 15.22 34.10 9.35
N ILE A 38 14.52 32.97 9.43
CA ILE A 38 15.00 31.69 8.89
C ILE A 38 14.90 31.80 7.37
N SER A 39 16.05 31.97 6.71
CA SER A 39 16.16 31.84 5.26
C SER A 39 15.89 30.37 4.91
N LEU A 40 14.69 30.08 4.41
CA LEU A 40 14.38 28.81 3.76
C LEU A 40 15.15 28.75 2.45
N ARG A 41 16.40 28.28 2.51
CA ARG A 41 17.09 27.77 1.33
C ARG A 41 16.51 26.38 1.04
N CYS A 42 15.55 26.32 0.11
CA CYS A 42 15.20 25.07 -0.54
C CYS A 42 16.46 24.50 -1.18
N SER A 43 16.97 23.40 -0.63
CA SER A 43 17.87 22.53 -1.37
C SER A 43 17.04 21.88 -2.48
N VAL A 44 17.20 22.35 -3.71
CA VAL A 44 16.76 21.61 -4.89
C VAL A 44 17.61 20.36 -4.92
N SER A 45 17.04 19.22 -4.53
CA SER A 45 17.65 17.93 -4.81
C SER A 45 17.67 17.79 -6.33
N THR A 46 18.86 17.88 -6.92
CA THR A 46 19.11 17.54 -8.31
C THR A 46 18.58 16.12 -8.52
N ALA A 47 17.57 15.99 -9.39
CA ALA A 47 17.18 14.70 -9.92
C ALA A 47 18.45 14.06 -10.49
N LEU A 48 18.84 12.91 -9.93
CA LEU A 48 19.84 12.08 -10.57
C LEU A 48 19.14 11.53 -11.81
N ASP A 49 19.37 12.16 -12.96
CA ASP A 49 19.06 11.60 -14.29
C ASP A 49 19.90 10.34 -14.44
N THR A 50 19.40 9.27 -13.84
CA THR A 50 19.84 7.91 -14.11
C THR A 50 19.08 7.52 -15.36
N PRO A 51 19.74 7.08 -16.44
CA PRO A 51 19.01 6.61 -17.62
C PRO A 51 18.01 5.55 -17.15
N LEU A 52 16.74 5.72 -17.51
CA LEU A 52 15.63 4.82 -17.16
C LEU A 52 15.94 3.41 -17.66
N THR A 53 16.72 2.64 -16.90
CA THR A 53 16.74 1.20 -17.01
C THR A 53 15.33 0.74 -16.76
N ALA A 54 14.72 0.07 -17.75
CA ALA A 54 13.38 -0.47 -17.63
C ALA A 54 13.32 -1.32 -16.35
N THR A 55 12.59 -0.82 -15.35
CA THR A 55 12.41 -1.50 -14.06
C THR A 55 11.54 -2.74 -14.20
N HIS A 56 10.89 -2.90 -15.36
CA HIS A 56 9.88 -3.91 -15.66
C HIS A 56 8.73 -3.93 -14.65
N LYS A 57 8.54 -2.85 -13.88
CA LYS A 57 7.47 -2.67 -12.90
C LYS A 57 6.53 -1.56 -13.39
N PRO A 58 5.22 -1.62 -13.04
CA PRO A 58 4.31 -0.51 -13.28
C PRO A 58 4.84 0.79 -12.67
N PHE A 59 4.45 1.92 -13.25
CA PHE A 59 4.86 3.21 -12.71
C PHE A 59 4.28 3.41 -11.30
N PRO A 60 4.97 4.15 -10.40
CA PRO A 60 4.46 4.43 -9.06
C PRO A 60 3.03 5.01 -9.02
N ALA A 61 2.65 5.77 -10.05
CA ALA A 61 1.30 6.29 -10.24
C ALA A 61 0.28 5.15 -10.46
N GLU A 62 0.58 4.18 -11.32
CA GLU A 62 -0.26 3.01 -11.60
C GLU A 62 -0.38 2.13 -10.36
N VAL A 63 0.71 1.89 -9.63
CA VAL A 63 0.70 1.15 -8.36
C VAL A 63 -0.20 1.85 -7.34
N SER A 64 -0.09 3.18 -7.21
CA SER A 64 -0.95 3.96 -6.30
C SER A 64 -2.42 3.89 -6.70
N ARG A 65 -2.74 3.94 -8.00
CA ARG A 65 -4.12 3.77 -8.49
C ARG A 65 -4.66 2.38 -8.17
N SER A 66 -3.87 1.33 -8.38
CA SER A 66 -4.23 -0.05 -8.00
C SER A 66 -4.50 -0.23 -6.51
N ILE A 67 -3.65 0.33 -5.64
CA ILE A 67 -3.86 0.30 -4.18
C ILE A 67 -5.20 0.94 -3.82
N MET A 68 -5.52 2.10 -4.42
CA MET A 68 -6.73 2.84 -4.11
C MET A 68 -8.02 2.18 -4.64
N GLU A 69 -7.92 1.41 -5.73
CA GLU A 69 -9.05 0.59 -6.19
C GLU A 69 -9.30 -0.62 -5.27
N LEU A 70 -8.24 -1.40 -4.97
CA LEU A 70 -8.32 -2.65 -4.20
C LEU A 70 -8.62 -2.43 -2.72
N SER A 71 -8.01 -1.42 -2.10
CA SER A 71 -8.22 -1.12 -0.69
C SER A 71 -9.46 -0.26 -0.47
N SER A 72 -10.06 -0.37 0.72
CA SER A 72 -11.26 0.39 1.10
C SER A 72 -11.13 1.06 2.48
N VAL A 73 -10.01 0.85 3.15
CA VAL A 73 -9.70 1.35 4.50
C VAL A 73 -8.38 2.09 4.46
N GLY A 74 -8.31 3.21 5.18
CA GLY A 74 -7.11 4.01 5.32
C GLY A 74 -7.05 4.77 6.63
N THR A 75 -5.97 5.53 6.80
CA THR A 75 -5.79 6.46 7.93
C THR A 75 -5.77 7.88 7.42
N LEU A 76 -6.75 8.69 7.85
CA LEU A 76 -6.78 10.12 7.61
C LEU A 76 -5.98 10.83 8.71
N SER A 77 -4.90 11.49 8.31
CA SER A 77 -4.07 12.34 9.17
C SER A 77 -4.45 13.80 9.01
N THR A 78 -4.71 14.49 10.12
CA THR A 78 -5.06 15.92 10.17
C THR A 78 -4.34 16.63 11.31
N LEU A 79 -4.37 17.96 11.30
CA LEU A 79 -3.91 18.77 12.43
C LEU A 79 -5.07 19.09 13.38
N THR A 80 -4.85 18.83 14.66
CA THR A 80 -5.77 19.25 15.74
C THR A 80 -5.69 20.77 15.95
N HIS A 81 -6.66 21.31 16.70
CA HIS A 81 -6.74 22.74 17.00
C HIS A 81 -5.52 23.28 17.78
N ASP A 82 -4.84 22.42 18.54
CA ASP A 82 -3.61 22.70 19.29
C ASP A 82 -2.33 22.31 18.52
N GLY A 83 -2.46 21.93 17.24
CA GLY A 83 -1.34 21.72 16.32
C GLY A 83 -0.69 20.33 16.38
N TRP A 84 -1.27 19.38 17.13
CA TRP A 84 -0.79 18.00 17.13
C TRP A 84 -1.26 17.24 15.88
N PRO A 85 -0.46 16.29 15.36
CA PRO A 85 -0.92 15.36 14.34
C PRO A 85 -1.89 14.35 14.95
N LEU A 86 -3.01 14.10 14.27
CA LEU A 86 -3.99 13.08 14.63
C LEU A 86 -4.32 12.20 13.43
N GLY A 87 -4.13 10.89 13.59
CA GLY A 87 -4.57 9.87 12.64
C GLY A 87 -5.89 9.24 13.08
N VAL A 88 -6.83 9.10 12.15
CA VAL A 88 -8.14 8.47 12.37
C VAL A 88 -8.37 7.43 11.28
N GLY A 89 -8.84 6.24 11.65
CA GLY A 89 -9.24 5.21 10.69
C GLY A 89 -10.49 5.62 9.92
N VAL A 90 -10.48 5.45 8.60
CA VAL A 90 -11.55 5.88 7.69
C VAL A 90 -11.80 4.82 6.61
N ARG A 91 -13.05 4.73 6.14
CA ARG A 91 -13.36 4.05 4.86
C ARG A 91 -13.33 5.06 3.73
N PHE A 92 -13.01 4.59 2.53
CA PHE A 92 -12.98 5.44 1.35
C PHE A 92 -13.41 4.71 0.08
N ALA A 93 -13.94 5.48 -0.87
CA ALA A 93 -14.01 5.11 -2.27
C ALA A 93 -13.18 6.09 -3.10
N VAL A 94 -12.97 5.79 -4.38
CA VAL A 94 -12.29 6.70 -5.32
C VAL A 94 -13.15 6.91 -6.54
N ASP A 95 -13.10 8.12 -7.09
CA ASP A 95 -13.69 8.37 -8.41
C ASP A 95 -12.74 7.91 -9.54
N LYS A 96 -13.19 8.08 -10.79
CA LYS A 96 -12.42 7.72 -11.99
C LYS A 96 -11.03 8.36 -12.07
N ASP A 97 -10.83 9.52 -11.45
CA ASP A 97 -9.56 10.25 -11.43
C ASP A 97 -8.68 9.81 -10.24
N GLY A 98 -9.15 8.87 -9.42
CA GLY A 98 -8.49 8.41 -8.20
C GLY A 98 -8.69 9.33 -7.00
N THR A 99 -9.57 10.32 -7.10
CA THR A 99 -9.80 11.27 -5.99
C THR A 99 -10.56 10.55 -4.88
N PRO A 100 -10.02 10.47 -3.64
CA PRO A 100 -10.68 9.76 -2.57
C PRO A 100 -11.86 10.53 -1.99
N VAL A 101 -12.98 9.82 -1.84
CA VAL A 101 -14.16 10.24 -1.09
C VAL A 101 -14.25 9.44 0.21
N LEU A 102 -14.47 10.16 1.31
CA LEU A 102 -14.47 9.66 2.68
C LEU A 102 -15.85 9.89 3.32
N CYS A 103 -16.28 8.97 4.18
CA CYS A 103 -17.45 9.13 5.05
C CYS A 103 -16.99 9.40 6.49
N LEU A 104 -17.35 10.57 7.04
CA LEU A 104 -16.82 11.07 8.31
C LEU A 104 -17.91 11.77 9.13
N ASN A 105 -18.07 11.36 10.40
CA ASN A 105 -19.09 11.88 11.31
C ASN A 105 -18.58 13.00 12.23
N ARG A 106 -17.49 13.69 11.87
CA ARG A 106 -16.86 14.72 12.70
C ARG A 106 -16.75 16.04 11.96
N THR A 107 -16.89 17.14 12.69
CA THR A 107 -16.56 18.48 12.19
C THR A 107 -15.04 18.64 12.10
N PHE A 108 -14.57 19.08 10.95
CA PHE A 108 -13.15 19.27 10.70
C PHE A 108 -12.60 20.55 11.29
N SER A 109 -11.31 20.51 11.60
CA SER A 109 -10.48 21.68 11.85
C SER A 109 -10.67 22.73 10.73
N PRO A 110 -10.50 24.02 11.03
CA PRO A 110 -10.37 25.05 9.99
C PRO A 110 -9.19 24.75 9.06
N ASP A 111 -8.13 24.09 9.54
CA ASP A 111 -7.03 23.63 8.69
C ASP A 111 -7.49 22.43 7.83
N LYS A 112 -7.44 22.61 6.51
CA LYS A 112 -7.84 21.59 5.54
C LYS A 112 -6.69 20.69 5.09
N ARG A 113 -5.45 20.97 5.50
CA ARG A 113 -4.30 20.12 5.17
C ARG A 113 -4.49 18.75 5.79
N SER A 114 -4.43 17.74 4.95
CA SER A 114 -4.70 16.37 5.32
C SER A 114 -3.83 15.40 4.53
N ALA A 115 -3.69 14.19 5.06
CA ALA A 115 -3.10 13.09 4.33
C ALA A 115 -3.94 11.83 4.49
N LEU A 116 -4.19 11.09 3.41
CA LEU A 116 -4.83 9.78 3.43
C LEU A 116 -3.78 8.72 3.14
N HIS A 117 -3.47 7.90 4.14
CA HIS A 117 -2.56 6.76 4.02
C HIS A 117 -3.33 5.46 3.81
N VAL A 118 -2.93 4.67 2.82
CA VAL A 118 -3.57 3.41 2.42
C VAL A 118 -2.50 2.35 2.17
N GLN A 119 -2.78 1.13 2.59
CA GLN A 119 -1.91 -0.04 2.45
C GLN A 119 -2.63 -1.13 1.65
N LEU A 120 -1.85 -1.94 0.96
CA LEU A 120 -2.30 -3.17 0.29
C LEU A 120 -1.35 -4.29 0.69
N GLU A 121 -1.81 -5.26 1.47
CA GLU A 121 -1.00 -6.45 1.78
C GLU A 121 -1.01 -7.42 0.59
N GLN A 122 0.16 -7.89 0.19
CA GLN A 122 0.36 -8.80 -0.93
C GLN A 122 0.84 -10.15 -0.41
N CYS A 123 -0.06 -11.12 -0.40
CA CYS A 123 0.19 -12.52 -0.02
C CYS A 123 0.90 -12.70 1.34
N GLY A 124 0.72 -11.76 2.28
CA GLY A 124 1.38 -11.76 3.59
C GLY A 124 2.90 -11.59 3.55
N LEU A 125 3.47 -11.18 2.41
CA LEU A 125 4.92 -11.06 2.22
C LEU A 125 5.38 -9.60 2.09
N ARG A 126 4.59 -8.75 1.45
CA ARG A 126 4.95 -7.36 1.17
C ARG A 126 3.73 -6.47 1.33
N THR A 127 3.92 -5.20 1.69
CA THR A 127 2.81 -4.26 1.82
C THR A 127 3.11 -2.94 1.10
N PRO A 128 2.83 -2.84 -0.21
CA PRO A 128 2.84 -1.56 -0.91
C PRO A 128 1.85 -0.56 -0.29
N GLN A 129 2.22 0.72 -0.36
CA GLN A 129 1.51 1.78 0.35
C GLN A 129 1.49 3.05 -0.49
N CYS A 130 0.43 3.83 -0.33
CA CYS A 130 0.42 5.19 -0.82
C CYS A 130 -0.14 6.17 0.21
N THR A 131 0.44 7.37 0.25
CA THR A 131 -0.05 8.49 1.06
C THR A 131 -0.40 9.65 0.16
N ILE A 132 -1.70 9.95 0.05
CA ILE A 132 -2.21 11.10 -0.68
C ILE A 132 -2.13 12.32 0.24
N GLN A 133 -1.39 13.36 -0.15
CA GLN A 133 -1.45 14.66 0.49
C GLN A 133 -2.41 15.57 -0.25
N GLY A 134 -3.21 16.32 0.49
CA GLY A 134 -4.24 17.15 -0.10
C GLY A 134 -5.05 17.97 0.88
N SER A 135 -6.01 18.69 0.33
CA SER A 135 -6.96 19.48 1.11
C SER A 135 -8.29 18.75 1.25
N ILE A 136 -8.71 18.45 2.49
CA ILE A 136 -10.02 17.85 2.76
C ILE A 136 -11.13 18.91 2.72
N GLY A 137 -12.22 18.61 2.04
CA GLY A 137 -13.34 19.53 1.90
C GLY A 137 -14.66 18.83 1.61
N ARG A 138 -15.75 19.60 1.66
CA ARG A 138 -17.04 19.15 1.16
C ARG A 138 -17.05 19.18 -0.36
N PRO A 139 -17.78 18.27 -1.03
CA PRO A 139 -18.13 18.45 -2.43
C PRO A 139 -18.82 19.81 -2.61
N GLY A 140 -18.37 20.61 -3.59
CA GLY A 140 -18.88 21.97 -3.77
C GLY A 140 -20.22 22.08 -4.50
N ASP A 141 -20.61 21.04 -5.25
CA ASP A 141 -21.80 21.03 -6.09
C ASP A 141 -22.63 19.75 -5.87
N ASP A 142 -23.96 19.89 -5.92
CA ASP A 142 -24.93 18.81 -5.68
C ASP A 142 -24.82 17.67 -6.72
N THR A 143 -24.42 18.00 -7.94
CA THR A 143 -24.19 17.01 -9.00
C THR A 143 -22.98 16.14 -8.68
N VAL A 144 -21.91 16.74 -8.15
CA VAL A 144 -20.71 16.02 -7.71
C VAL A 144 -21.05 15.15 -6.51
N LEU A 145 -21.83 15.67 -5.56
CA LEU A 145 -22.29 14.93 -4.39
C LEU A 145 -23.04 13.64 -4.76
N LYS A 146 -24.02 13.74 -5.67
CA LYS A 146 -24.78 12.57 -6.19
C LYS A 146 -23.89 11.56 -6.90
N ARG A 147 -22.88 12.02 -7.64
CA ARG A 147 -21.92 11.12 -8.29
C ARG A 147 -21.09 10.37 -7.26
N LEU A 148 -20.61 11.07 -6.23
CA LEU A 148 -19.79 10.48 -5.17
C LEU A 148 -20.61 9.51 -4.30
N SER A 149 -21.87 9.81 -4.01
CA SER A 149 -22.75 8.89 -3.29
C SER A 149 -23.05 7.64 -4.11
N ALA A 150 -23.21 7.76 -5.44
CA ALA A 150 -23.31 6.61 -6.33
C ALA A 150 -22.04 5.74 -6.33
N THR A 151 -20.85 6.35 -6.41
CA THR A 151 -19.56 5.64 -6.32
C THR A 151 -19.39 4.94 -4.97
N TRP A 152 -19.81 5.57 -3.87
CA TRP A 152 -19.80 4.95 -2.55
C TRP A 152 -20.72 3.72 -2.50
N ARG A 153 -21.95 3.86 -2.99
CA ARG A 153 -22.94 2.77 -3.06
C ARG A 153 -22.45 1.62 -3.93
N GLU A 154 -21.83 1.93 -5.06
CA GLU A 154 -21.24 0.92 -5.96
C GLU A 154 -20.13 0.12 -5.27
N LYS A 155 -19.22 0.79 -4.54
CA LYS A 155 -18.11 0.12 -3.85
C LYS A 155 -18.54 -0.66 -2.61
N PHE A 156 -19.49 -0.15 -1.83
CA PHE A 156 -19.83 -0.72 -0.52
C PHE A 156 -21.18 -1.43 -0.46
N GLY A 157 -22.07 -1.24 -1.45
CA GLY A 157 -23.45 -1.76 -1.39
C GLY A 157 -24.30 -1.08 -0.31
N GLU A 158 -23.88 0.08 0.19
CA GLU A 158 -24.49 0.80 1.31
C GLU A 158 -24.88 2.22 0.90
N GLU A 159 -26.01 2.70 1.42
CA GLU A 159 -26.36 4.12 1.36
C GLU A 159 -25.49 4.94 2.34
N VAL A 160 -25.23 6.19 1.99
CA VAL A 160 -24.42 7.11 2.82
C VAL A 160 -25.14 8.44 2.98
N GLU A 161 -25.12 8.99 4.19
CA GLU A 161 -25.60 10.34 4.42
C GLU A 161 -24.72 11.33 3.65
N GLU A 162 -25.30 12.09 2.73
CA GLU A 162 -24.53 13.00 1.87
C GLU A 162 -23.78 14.07 2.69
N ASP A 163 -24.37 14.49 3.81
CA ASP A 163 -23.75 15.36 4.82
C ASP A 163 -22.64 14.69 5.62
N SER A 164 -22.26 13.44 5.33
CA SER A 164 -21.05 12.80 5.88
C SER A 164 -19.93 12.67 4.86
N LEU A 165 -20.16 13.06 3.60
CA LEU A 165 -19.18 12.93 2.53
C LEU A 165 -18.17 14.07 2.51
N TYR A 166 -16.90 13.68 2.34
CA TYR A 166 -15.75 14.57 2.19
C TYR A 166 -14.87 14.08 1.06
N VAL A 167 -14.15 15.01 0.43
CA VAL A 167 -13.20 14.74 -0.65
C VAL A 167 -11.83 15.24 -0.23
N VAL A 168 -10.78 14.48 -0.53
CA VAL A 168 -9.40 14.99 -0.42
C VAL A 168 -8.92 15.35 -1.82
N ALA A 169 -8.83 16.66 -2.10
CA ALA A 169 -8.27 17.15 -3.36
C ALA A 169 -6.78 16.80 -3.40
N VAL A 170 -6.38 15.98 -4.37
CA VAL A 170 -5.04 15.39 -4.46
C VAL A 170 -4.01 16.44 -4.92
N ASP A 171 -3.07 16.79 -4.04
CA ASP A 171 -1.94 17.65 -4.40
C ASP A 171 -0.76 16.82 -4.93
N ARG A 172 -0.45 15.71 -4.26
CA ARG A 172 0.64 14.77 -4.60
C ARG A 172 0.46 13.45 -3.85
N VAL A 173 1.08 12.39 -4.35
CA VAL A 173 1.01 11.04 -3.77
C VAL A 173 2.42 10.53 -3.46
N LEU A 174 2.66 10.02 -2.26
CA LEU A 174 3.89 9.29 -1.93
C LEU A 174 3.61 7.80 -2.10
N GLN A 175 4.32 7.12 -2.99
CA GLN A 175 4.22 5.67 -3.20
C GLN A 175 5.42 4.95 -2.57
N MET A 176 5.18 3.86 -1.87
CA MET A 176 6.20 3.01 -1.24
C MET A 176 5.95 1.55 -1.66
N GLU A 177 7.02 0.79 -1.96
CA GLU A 177 6.90 -0.61 -2.39
C GLU A 177 6.69 -1.56 -1.20
N ASP A 178 7.26 -1.22 -0.04
CA ASP A 178 7.05 -1.93 1.23
C ASP A 178 7.30 -0.97 2.42
N PHE A 179 7.12 -1.48 3.64
CA PHE A 179 7.57 -0.79 4.85
C PHE A 179 9.08 -0.53 4.84
N MET A 180 9.50 0.50 5.59
CA MET A 180 10.91 0.90 5.74
C MET A 180 11.57 1.41 4.44
N GLU A 181 10.77 1.90 3.50
CA GLU A 181 11.24 2.53 2.27
C GLU A 181 10.93 4.03 2.24
N ASP A 182 11.83 4.81 1.63
CA ASP A 182 11.64 6.26 1.50
C ASP A 182 10.48 6.63 0.57
N GLY A 183 10.20 5.76 -0.40
CA GLY A 183 9.17 5.97 -1.43
C GLY A 183 9.51 7.02 -2.48
N ILE A 184 8.60 7.20 -3.43
CA ILE A 184 8.72 8.15 -4.55
C ILE A 184 7.49 9.04 -4.58
N TRP A 185 7.71 10.33 -4.79
CA TRP A 185 6.63 11.29 -4.98
C TRP A 185 6.12 11.28 -6.42
N VAL A 186 4.80 11.24 -6.53
CA VAL A 186 4.04 11.25 -7.78
C VAL A 186 3.23 12.53 -7.85
N ALA A 187 3.29 13.22 -9.00
CA ALA A 187 2.48 14.40 -9.25
C ALA A 187 1.00 14.02 -9.36
N SER A 188 0.09 14.90 -8.92
CA SER A 188 -1.35 14.64 -8.99
C SER A 188 -1.85 14.42 -10.43
N SER A 189 -1.25 15.06 -11.42
CA SER A 189 -1.56 14.83 -12.84
C SER A 189 -1.23 13.41 -13.30
N ASP A 190 -0.06 12.89 -12.91
CA ASP A 190 0.39 11.56 -13.31
C ASP A 190 -0.44 10.50 -12.59
N TYR A 191 -0.73 10.70 -11.30
CA TYR A 191 -1.65 9.87 -10.54
C TYR A 191 -3.05 9.83 -11.19
N LYS A 192 -3.61 10.98 -11.55
CA LYS A 192 -4.91 11.09 -12.20
C LYS A 192 -4.97 10.40 -13.56
N ASN A 193 -3.91 10.53 -14.35
CA ASN A 193 -3.86 9.99 -15.71
C ASN A 193 -3.46 8.51 -15.75
N ALA A 194 -2.93 7.97 -14.65
CA ALA A 194 -2.58 6.57 -14.55
C ALA A 194 -3.82 5.68 -14.43
N SER A 195 -3.75 4.51 -15.05
CA SER A 195 -4.76 3.47 -14.92
C SER A 195 -4.37 2.49 -13.81
N PRO A 196 -5.32 2.00 -13.01
CA PRO A 196 -5.10 0.83 -12.17
C PRO A 196 -4.68 -0.37 -13.03
N ASP A 197 -3.89 -1.27 -12.46
CA ASP A 197 -3.39 -2.46 -13.16
C ASP A 197 -4.55 -3.36 -13.61
N PRO A 198 -4.54 -3.88 -14.85
CA PRO A 198 -5.62 -4.71 -15.38
C PRO A 198 -5.76 -6.07 -14.68
N LEU A 199 -4.72 -6.57 -14.01
CA LEU A 199 -4.75 -7.85 -13.30
C LEU A 199 -5.10 -7.71 -11.81
N ARG A 200 -5.24 -6.49 -11.29
CA ARG A 200 -5.37 -6.22 -9.84
C ARG A 200 -6.43 -7.09 -9.13
N ASP A 201 -7.56 -7.33 -9.79
CA ASP A 201 -8.71 -8.05 -9.21
C ASP A 201 -8.51 -9.58 -9.18
N VAL A 202 -7.56 -10.11 -9.96
CA VAL A 202 -7.27 -11.56 -10.08
C VAL A 202 -5.86 -11.92 -9.62
N ALA A 203 -5.00 -10.94 -9.36
CA ALA A 203 -3.58 -11.13 -9.07
C ALA A 203 -3.37 -12.02 -7.83
N GLU A 204 -4.09 -11.77 -6.74
CA GLU A 204 -3.98 -12.58 -5.52
C GLU A 204 -4.34 -14.04 -5.76
N ASP A 205 -5.46 -14.30 -6.45
CA ASP A 205 -5.92 -15.66 -6.76
C ASP A 205 -4.94 -16.41 -7.67
N ILE A 206 -4.41 -15.74 -8.70
CA ILE A 206 -3.40 -16.32 -9.59
C ILE A 206 -2.14 -16.68 -8.81
N VAL A 207 -1.65 -15.76 -7.97
CA VAL A 207 -0.44 -15.96 -7.16
C VAL A 207 -0.64 -17.12 -6.19
N ASN A 208 -1.78 -17.20 -5.50
CA ASN A 208 -2.11 -18.30 -4.59
C ASN A 208 -2.16 -19.65 -5.32
N ASN A 209 -2.79 -19.70 -6.49
CA ASN A 209 -2.85 -20.89 -7.31
C ASN A 209 -1.45 -21.35 -7.76
N ILE A 210 -0.61 -20.42 -8.24
CA ILE A 210 0.76 -20.72 -8.66
C ILE A 210 1.62 -21.21 -7.48
N ASN A 211 1.56 -20.53 -6.33
CA ASN A 211 2.28 -20.94 -5.12
C ASN A 211 1.83 -22.30 -4.58
N THR A 212 0.62 -22.76 -4.93
CA THR A 212 0.11 -24.07 -4.52
C THR A 212 0.50 -25.16 -5.51
N ASN A 213 0.38 -24.88 -6.81
CA ASN A 213 0.37 -25.90 -7.86
C ASN A 213 1.61 -25.90 -8.77
N ASN A 214 2.40 -24.83 -8.76
CA ASN A 214 3.50 -24.60 -9.73
C ASN A 214 4.83 -24.27 -9.07
N MET A 215 5.06 -24.72 -7.84
CA MET A 215 6.28 -24.42 -7.09
C MET A 215 7.55 -24.89 -7.80
N GLU A 216 7.52 -26.03 -8.49
CA GLU A 216 8.66 -26.51 -9.29
C GLU A 216 9.05 -25.50 -10.39
N ASP A 217 8.06 -24.87 -11.03
CA ASP A 217 8.31 -23.83 -12.04
C ASP A 217 8.92 -22.58 -11.40
N ILE A 218 8.44 -22.15 -10.23
CA ILE A 218 8.99 -21.00 -9.50
C ILE A 218 10.44 -21.22 -9.08
N PHE A 219 10.78 -22.42 -8.59
CA PHE A 219 12.17 -22.78 -8.33
C PHE A 219 13.02 -22.76 -9.61
N ARG A 220 12.49 -23.31 -10.70
CA ARG A 220 13.18 -23.30 -12.00
C ARG A 220 13.43 -21.88 -12.51
N PHE A 221 12.47 -20.96 -12.31
CA PHE A 221 12.62 -19.55 -12.69
C PHE A 221 13.79 -18.88 -11.98
N CYS A 222 14.02 -19.19 -10.71
CA CYS A 222 15.16 -18.65 -9.97
C CYS A 222 16.51 -19.06 -10.59
N ASN A 223 16.60 -20.26 -11.18
CA ASN A 223 17.83 -20.75 -11.81
C ASN A 223 17.99 -20.27 -13.26
N VAL A 224 16.88 -20.18 -13.99
CA VAL A 224 16.88 -19.92 -15.44
C VAL A 224 16.80 -18.43 -15.75
N TYR A 225 15.91 -17.69 -15.09
CA TYR A 225 15.63 -16.28 -15.41
C TYR A 225 16.41 -15.29 -14.54
N VAL A 226 17.00 -15.73 -13.43
CA VAL A 226 17.72 -14.85 -12.50
C VAL A 226 19.17 -15.31 -12.38
N ASP A 227 20.10 -14.35 -12.37
CA ASP A 227 21.53 -14.56 -12.20
C ASP A 227 21.87 -14.58 -10.70
N LEU A 228 21.60 -15.71 -10.06
CA LEU A 228 21.87 -15.90 -8.63
C LEU A 228 23.27 -16.47 -8.40
N ASP A 229 24.00 -15.89 -7.44
CA ASP A 229 25.32 -16.34 -6.98
C ASP A 229 25.22 -17.19 -5.69
N PHE A 230 24.03 -17.68 -5.36
CA PHE A 230 23.75 -18.52 -4.18
C PHE A 230 22.64 -19.53 -4.45
N VAL A 231 22.56 -20.53 -3.56
CA VAL A 231 21.53 -21.58 -3.63
C VAL A 231 20.23 -21.09 -3.00
N VAL A 232 19.12 -21.28 -3.72
CA VAL A 232 17.76 -21.00 -3.26
C VAL A 232 17.31 -22.10 -2.30
N SER A 233 16.88 -21.72 -1.09
CA SER A 233 16.32 -22.63 -0.08
C SER A 233 14.80 -22.70 -0.17
N GLU A 234 14.14 -21.57 -0.36
CA GLU A 234 12.70 -21.45 -0.56
C GLU A 234 12.45 -20.30 -1.54
N THR A 235 11.34 -20.34 -2.26
CA THR A 235 10.88 -19.24 -3.11
C THR A 235 9.37 -19.18 -3.14
N LYS A 236 8.79 -17.98 -3.27
CA LYS A 236 7.34 -17.76 -3.40
C LYS A 236 7.08 -16.57 -4.29
N MET A 237 6.01 -16.62 -5.07
CA MET A 237 5.51 -15.46 -5.78
C MET A 237 4.79 -14.52 -4.81
N ILE A 238 5.08 -13.21 -4.91
CA ILE A 238 4.52 -12.16 -4.05
C ILE A 238 3.31 -11.52 -4.73
N TRP A 239 3.48 -11.11 -5.98
CA TRP A 239 2.47 -10.38 -6.74
C TRP A 239 2.70 -10.51 -8.24
N MET A 240 1.65 -10.33 -9.02
CA MET A 240 1.65 -10.32 -10.48
C MET A 240 0.90 -9.09 -10.99
N ASP A 241 1.44 -8.46 -12.03
CA ASP A 241 0.88 -7.27 -12.68
C ASP A 241 1.09 -7.37 -14.20
N ARG A 242 0.65 -6.37 -14.96
CA ARG A 242 0.69 -6.39 -16.44
C ARG A 242 2.09 -6.60 -17.05
N LEU A 243 3.17 -6.33 -16.31
CA LEU A 243 4.54 -6.40 -16.82
C LEU A 243 5.31 -7.64 -16.35
N GLY A 244 4.77 -8.45 -15.43
CA GLY A 244 5.49 -9.58 -14.86
C GLY A 244 5.09 -9.88 -13.42
N PHE A 245 5.99 -10.52 -12.68
CA PHE A 245 5.75 -10.93 -11.31
C PHE A 245 6.99 -10.76 -10.43
N ASP A 246 6.75 -10.56 -9.14
CA ASP A 246 7.80 -10.50 -8.11
C ASP A 246 7.88 -11.85 -7.38
N LEU A 247 9.10 -12.35 -7.19
CA LEU A 247 9.39 -13.51 -6.35
C LEU A 247 10.16 -13.09 -5.11
N ARG A 248 9.85 -13.72 -3.98
CA ARG A 248 10.70 -13.74 -2.79
C ARG A 248 11.56 -14.98 -2.80
N VAL A 249 12.86 -14.79 -2.60
CA VAL A 249 13.89 -15.82 -2.62
C VAL A 249 14.57 -15.87 -1.25
N TRP A 250 14.49 -17.02 -0.59
CA TRP A 250 15.20 -17.29 0.66
C TRP A 250 16.48 -18.06 0.37
N SER A 251 17.57 -17.63 1.00
CA SER A 251 18.86 -18.29 0.93
C SER A 251 19.56 -18.23 2.29
N PRO A 252 20.62 -19.02 2.52
CA PRO A 252 21.45 -18.90 3.72
C PRO A 252 22.10 -17.52 3.87
N ARG A 253 22.21 -16.74 2.78
CA ARG A 253 22.78 -15.38 2.79
C ARG A 253 21.77 -14.30 3.18
N GLY A 254 20.47 -14.59 3.08
CA GLY A 254 19.41 -13.62 3.32
C GLY A 254 18.18 -13.84 2.44
N ILE A 255 17.24 -12.89 2.55
CA ILE A 255 15.98 -12.85 1.84
C ILE A 255 16.04 -11.73 0.80
N TYR A 256 15.64 -12.04 -0.43
CA TYR A 256 15.69 -11.11 -1.55
C TYR A 256 14.38 -11.14 -2.31
N ASP A 257 13.93 -9.99 -2.79
CA ASP A 257 12.86 -9.88 -3.77
C ASP A 257 13.48 -9.65 -5.16
N VAL A 258 12.92 -10.31 -6.18
CA VAL A 258 13.37 -10.22 -7.57
C VAL A 258 12.19 -10.03 -8.51
N ARG A 259 12.35 -9.13 -9.48
CA ARG A 259 11.36 -8.88 -10.52
C ARG A 259 11.68 -9.70 -11.77
N ILE A 260 10.77 -10.54 -12.20
CA ILE A 260 10.88 -11.27 -13.47
C ILE A 260 9.83 -10.72 -14.45
N PRO A 261 10.24 -10.10 -15.57
CA PRO A 261 9.31 -9.57 -16.56
C PRO A 261 8.60 -10.69 -17.33
N PHE A 262 7.36 -10.43 -17.74
CA PHE A 262 6.80 -11.17 -18.87
C PHE A 262 7.56 -10.82 -20.16
N PRO A 263 7.60 -11.73 -21.16
CA PRO A 263 8.19 -11.43 -22.46
C PRO A 263 7.54 -10.24 -23.17
N MET A 264 6.24 -10.03 -22.92
CA MET A 264 5.45 -8.89 -23.39
C MET A 264 4.43 -8.51 -22.32
N GLU A 265 3.96 -7.25 -22.36
CA GLU A 265 2.87 -6.78 -21.51
C GLU A 265 1.60 -7.62 -21.72
N VAL A 266 0.95 -7.99 -20.62
CA VAL A 266 -0.30 -8.75 -20.61
C VAL A 266 -1.47 -7.85 -20.23
N THR A 267 -2.64 -8.09 -20.83
CA THR A 267 -3.80 -7.21 -20.68
C THR A 267 -4.94 -7.83 -19.88
N ASP A 268 -4.91 -9.14 -19.64
CA ASP A 268 -5.97 -9.87 -18.95
C ASP A 268 -5.43 -11.16 -18.29
N GLU A 269 -6.29 -11.81 -17.49
CA GLU A 269 -5.99 -13.05 -16.78
C GLU A 269 -5.51 -14.17 -17.71
N LYS A 270 -6.11 -14.30 -18.90
CA LYS A 270 -5.77 -15.36 -19.86
C LYS A 270 -4.37 -15.13 -20.42
N GLY A 271 -4.04 -13.89 -20.77
CA GLY A 271 -2.73 -13.47 -21.22
C GLY A 271 -1.66 -13.69 -20.15
N ALA A 272 -1.97 -13.37 -18.89
CA ALA A 272 -1.08 -13.62 -17.75
C ALA A 272 -0.79 -15.12 -17.58
N LYS A 273 -1.83 -15.97 -17.53
CA LYS A 273 -1.67 -17.43 -17.43
C LYS A 273 -0.91 -18.02 -18.61
N SER A 274 -1.22 -17.55 -19.83
CA SER A 274 -0.52 -18.00 -21.04
C SER A 274 0.95 -17.62 -21.03
N SER A 275 1.28 -16.40 -20.60
CA SER A 275 2.66 -15.92 -20.52
C SER A 275 3.44 -16.68 -19.45
N PHE A 276 2.85 -16.90 -18.28
CA PHE A 276 3.43 -17.74 -17.24
C PHE A 276 3.71 -19.16 -17.74
N ASN A 277 2.74 -19.82 -18.37
CA ASN A 277 2.91 -21.17 -18.90
C ASN A 277 4.00 -21.26 -19.98
N GLY A 278 4.07 -20.25 -20.87
CA GLY A 278 5.13 -20.16 -21.87
C GLY A 278 6.52 -20.04 -21.24
N MET A 279 6.64 -19.25 -20.17
CA MET A 279 7.87 -19.15 -19.39
C MET A 279 8.20 -20.48 -18.67
N SER A 280 7.22 -21.16 -18.06
CA SER A 280 7.42 -22.48 -17.45
C SER A 280 7.96 -23.50 -18.45
N GLN A 281 7.38 -23.55 -19.64
CA GLN A 281 7.82 -24.42 -20.73
C GLN A 281 9.26 -24.10 -21.16
N LEU A 282 9.55 -22.83 -21.46
CA LEU A 282 10.89 -22.42 -21.89
C LEU A 282 11.95 -22.71 -20.83
N ALA A 283 11.64 -22.43 -19.56
CA ALA A 283 12.55 -22.71 -18.46
C ALA A 283 12.82 -24.21 -18.31
N TRP A 284 11.78 -25.04 -18.46
CA TRP A 284 11.93 -26.50 -18.46
C TRP A 284 12.78 -27.01 -19.62
N GLU A 285 12.58 -26.49 -20.83
CA GLU A 285 13.39 -26.85 -22.00
C GLU A 285 14.87 -26.49 -21.81
N ILE A 286 15.16 -25.33 -21.23
CA ILE A 286 16.53 -24.89 -20.93
C ILE A 286 17.17 -25.77 -19.86
N GLU A 287 16.45 -26.05 -18.77
CA GLU A 287 16.94 -26.93 -17.71
C GLU A 287 17.23 -28.35 -18.22
N LYS A 288 16.42 -28.85 -19.16
CA LYS A 288 16.63 -30.15 -19.83
C LYS A 288 17.60 -30.09 -21.01
N SER A 289 18.21 -28.94 -21.28
CA SER A 289 19.15 -28.73 -22.40
C SER A 289 18.54 -28.99 -23.79
N TYR A 290 17.22 -28.85 -23.94
CA TYR A 290 16.53 -28.90 -25.23
C TYR A 290 16.62 -27.57 -26.00
N CYS A 291 16.77 -26.45 -25.28
CA CYS A 291 16.87 -25.11 -25.84
C CYS A 291 18.02 -24.34 -25.18
N PRO A 292 18.81 -23.52 -25.91
CA PRO A 292 19.79 -22.65 -25.30
C PRO A 292 19.14 -21.47 -24.54
N ALA A 293 19.78 -21.01 -23.47
CA ALA A 293 19.37 -19.80 -22.74
C ALA A 293 19.85 -18.53 -23.45
N ASP A 294 19.23 -18.17 -24.58
CA ASP A 294 19.59 -16.98 -25.37
C ASP A 294 18.81 -15.73 -24.92
N PHE A 295 18.98 -15.36 -23.66
CA PHE A 295 18.44 -14.11 -23.10
C PHE A 295 19.26 -13.65 -21.88
N ASN A 296 19.13 -12.38 -21.53
CA ASN A 296 19.76 -11.82 -20.34
C ASN A 296 18.97 -12.22 -19.08
N LYS A 297 19.66 -12.85 -18.13
CA LYS A 297 19.09 -13.08 -16.79
C LYS A 297 18.97 -11.79 -16.00
N VAL A 298 17.96 -11.72 -15.14
CA VAL A 298 17.76 -10.63 -14.18
C VAL A 298 18.87 -10.67 -13.13
N LYS A 299 19.52 -9.52 -12.90
CA LYS A 299 20.60 -9.38 -11.90
C LYS A 299 20.22 -8.56 -10.69
N LEU A 300 19.17 -7.75 -10.79
CA LEU A 300 18.76 -6.84 -9.73
C LEU A 300 18.00 -7.61 -8.65
N LEU A 301 18.60 -7.71 -7.48
CA LEU A 301 18.03 -8.31 -6.27
C LEU A 301 17.81 -7.20 -5.23
N LYS A 302 16.62 -7.13 -4.67
CA LYS A 302 16.31 -6.23 -3.56
C LYS A 302 16.40 -7.01 -2.25
N GLN A 303 17.38 -6.70 -1.41
CA GLN A 303 17.47 -7.34 -0.09
C GLN A 303 16.32 -6.88 0.80
N VAL A 304 15.60 -7.83 1.39
CA VAL A 304 14.50 -7.56 2.32
C VAL A 304 15.01 -7.76 3.75
N VAL A 305 14.75 -6.79 4.62
CA VAL A 305 15.06 -6.95 6.05
C VAL A 305 14.04 -7.92 6.63
N GLY A 306 14.47 -9.15 6.91
CA GLY A 306 13.60 -10.15 7.51
C GLY A 306 13.04 -9.66 8.84
N SER A 307 11.74 -9.42 8.91
CA SER A 307 11.04 -9.42 10.19
C SER A 307 11.20 -10.85 10.73
N SER A 308 12.00 -11.00 11.78
CA SER A 308 12.16 -12.29 12.45
C SER A 308 10.83 -12.62 13.13
N HIS A 309 9.88 -13.21 12.39
CA HIS A 309 8.79 -13.97 12.99
C HIS A 309 9.42 -15.22 13.60
N LYS A 310 9.95 -15.07 14.83
CA LYS A 310 10.08 -16.20 15.73
C LYS A 310 8.66 -16.66 16.04
N GLY A 311 8.16 -17.61 15.25
CA GLY A 311 6.97 -18.37 15.60
C GLY A 311 7.16 -18.95 16.99
N GLY A 312 6.31 -18.51 17.92
CA GLY A 312 6.13 -19.18 19.20
C GLY A 312 5.62 -20.59 18.95
N GLN A 313 6.15 -21.51 19.73
CA GLN A 313 5.85 -22.94 19.77
C GLN A 313 4.37 -23.27 19.81
#